data_AF-A0A651H5S2-F1
#
_entry.id   AF-A0A651H5S2-F1
#
_cell.length_a   1.000
_cell.length_b   1.000
_cell.length_c   1.000
_cell.angle_alpha   90.00
_cell.angle_beta   90.00
_cell.angle_gamma   90.00
#
_symmetry.space_group_name_H-M   'P 1'
#
loop_
_entity.id
_entity.type
_entity.pdbx_description
1 polymer ?
#
loop_
_entity_poly.entity_id
_entity_poly.type
_entity_poly.pdbx_seq_one_letter_code
_entity_poly.pdbx_strand_id
1 'polypeptide(L)'
;MPSGVITTDHATDCSTTIVKPTSFLLLTALLLGSAPALPGETTPPPTLPAPPPLPPQLTRDAVTRSPTSNVFRVAFRVLDGPSVSFANLGDLPPSAVGAPTGIMDRFYADGRVLRDARRDAEGNPIPDDGFTNTWRYSQSSQITDEGNIAFNGFQVSSMGAATETDAKTSMGWEIVYERRFGSFGDRTFWGLLVGAGMADINARSMETIVARLTRTTDVYSLGGATPPAPPYTAPSSAIVDGEVVDTTVLLGNQPISRTTTESETEVVGDWQLKGAYYTFRFGPTLRVHLANRFALQASVGGSASYYGTEFRVRERVAAQANVPAGQFVDDSEKSAWMTSFFAEATAEYWITRGTGIFVGALYTGGGDYSQSVGPRTARLNQGSTVALQGGLVFHF
;
A
#
# COMPACT_ATOMS: atom_id res chain seq x y z
N MET A 1 -21.73 8.34 -9.53
CA MET A 1 -21.22 6.97 -9.77
C MET A 1 -20.12 7.07 -10.82
N PRO A 2 -18.87 6.65 -10.56
CA PRO A 2 -17.82 6.80 -11.55
C PRO A 2 -17.92 5.69 -12.59
N SER A 3 -17.87 6.08 -13.86
CA SER A 3 -17.91 5.20 -15.03
C SER A 3 -16.51 4.60 -15.23
N GLY A 4 -16.38 3.28 -15.08
CA GLY A 4 -15.16 2.55 -15.37
C GLY A 4 -14.96 2.41 -16.88
N VAL A 5 -13.92 3.04 -17.40
CA VAL A 5 -13.48 2.94 -18.80
C VAL A 5 -12.64 1.68 -18.95
N ILE A 6 -13.10 0.75 -19.79
CA ILE A 6 -12.34 -0.44 -20.19
C ILE A 6 -11.40 -0.02 -21.32
N THR A 7 -10.09 -0.11 -21.08
CA THR A 7 -9.04 0.07 -22.11
C THR A 7 -8.33 -1.27 -22.32
N THR A 8 -8.33 -1.75 -23.55
CA THR A 8 -7.62 -2.95 -24.00
C THR A 8 -6.24 -2.57 -24.51
N ASP A 9 -5.19 -2.96 -23.79
CA ASP A 9 -3.80 -2.86 -24.27
C ASP A 9 -3.17 -4.24 -24.46
N HIS A 10 -2.53 -4.41 -25.61
CA HIS A 10 -1.74 -5.57 -26.02
C HIS A 10 -0.47 -5.67 -25.16
N ALA A 11 -0.28 -6.77 -24.44
CA ALA A 11 0.94 -7.05 -23.69
C ALA A 11 1.95 -7.83 -24.53
N THR A 12 3.14 -7.26 -24.71
CA THR A 12 4.33 -7.93 -25.24
C THR A 12 5.08 -8.60 -24.09
N ASP A 13 5.36 -9.89 -24.26
CA ASP A 13 6.01 -10.76 -23.30
C ASP A 13 7.50 -10.38 -23.11
N CYS A 14 7.95 -10.23 -21.86
CA CYS A 14 9.37 -10.03 -21.55
C CYS A 14 9.72 -10.75 -20.23
N SER A 15 10.15 -12.00 -20.36
CA SER A 15 10.75 -12.78 -19.28
C SER A 15 12.12 -12.21 -18.91
N THR A 16 12.31 -11.80 -17.66
CA THR A 16 13.62 -11.45 -17.11
C THR A 16 13.85 -12.21 -15.82
N THR A 17 14.78 -13.17 -15.87
CA THR A 17 15.30 -13.93 -14.73
C THR A 17 16.03 -12.99 -13.76
N ILE A 18 15.52 -12.85 -12.54
CA ILE A 18 16.17 -12.05 -11.47
C ILE A 18 17.11 -12.96 -10.67
N VAL A 19 18.41 -12.74 -10.84
CA VAL A 19 19.47 -13.29 -9.99
C VAL A 19 19.58 -12.45 -8.72
N LYS A 20 19.51 -13.08 -7.55
CA LYS A 20 19.73 -12.43 -6.23
C LYS A 20 21.17 -11.88 -6.14
N PRO A 21 21.39 -10.60 -5.79
CA PRO A 21 22.72 -10.12 -5.48
C PRO A 21 23.05 -10.36 -3.99
N THR A 22 24.13 -11.10 -3.80
CA THR A 22 24.87 -11.27 -2.56
C THR A 22 25.65 -10.00 -2.23
N SER A 23 25.55 -9.53 -0.98
CA SER A 23 26.49 -8.63 -0.27
C SER A 23 26.84 -7.27 -0.89
N PHE A 24 26.41 -6.18 -0.25
CA PHE A 24 27.02 -4.86 -0.42
C PHE A 24 27.34 -4.20 0.93
N LEU A 25 28.65 -4.01 1.15
CA LEU A 25 29.24 -3.14 2.16
C LEU A 25 29.33 -1.74 1.52
N LEU A 26 28.53 -0.79 2.00
CA LEU A 26 28.59 0.60 1.52
C LEU A 26 29.32 1.47 2.53
N LEU A 27 30.50 1.95 2.14
CA LEU A 27 31.30 2.93 2.87
C LEU A 27 30.94 4.34 2.36
N THR A 28 30.19 5.11 3.14
CA THR A 28 29.78 6.47 2.76
C THR A 28 30.84 7.48 3.20
N ALA A 29 31.47 8.16 2.23
CA ALA A 29 32.42 9.24 2.45
C ALA A 29 31.68 10.56 2.77
N LEU A 30 32.07 11.22 3.87
CA LEU A 30 31.52 12.49 4.33
C LEU A 30 32.35 13.66 3.74
N LEU A 31 31.74 14.55 2.95
CA LEU A 31 32.35 15.82 2.53
C LEU A 31 32.27 16.85 3.67
N LEU A 32 33.42 17.31 4.15
CA LEU A 32 33.56 18.46 5.06
C LEU A 32 33.83 19.73 4.23
N GLY A 33 32.88 20.67 4.26
CA GLY A 33 33.07 22.02 3.72
C GLY A 33 33.92 22.88 4.65
N SER A 34 35.02 23.42 4.14
CA SER A 34 35.91 24.37 4.81
C SER A 34 35.33 25.79 4.82
N ALA A 35 35.28 26.43 5.99
CA ALA A 35 34.98 27.85 6.13
C ALA A 35 36.24 28.71 5.85
N PRO A 36 36.12 29.90 5.23
CA PRO A 36 37.26 30.78 4.98
C PRO A 36 37.67 31.56 6.23
N ALA A 37 38.98 31.68 6.43
CA ALA A 37 39.60 32.49 7.48
C ALA A 37 39.56 33.99 7.13
N LEU A 38 39.14 34.83 8.07
CA LEU A 38 39.25 36.28 7.98
C LEU A 38 40.67 36.73 8.38
N PRO A 39 41.29 37.68 7.66
CA PRO A 39 42.62 38.21 7.99
C PRO A 39 42.56 39.09 9.23
N GLY A 40 43.47 38.83 10.17
CA GLY A 40 43.63 39.58 11.41
C GLY A 40 44.42 40.87 11.22
N GLU A 41 43.93 41.95 11.81
CA GLU A 41 44.58 43.25 11.93
C GLU A 41 45.35 43.30 13.26
N THR A 42 46.68 43.33 13.19
CA THR A 42 47.56 43.42 14.36
C THR A 42 47.82 44.87 14.73
N THR A 43 47.19 45.36 15.81
CA THR A 43 47.65 46.53 16.57
C THR A 43 48.10 46.10 17.96
N PRO A 44 49.25 46.57 18.46
CA PRO A 44 49.71 46.23 19.79
C PRO A 44 48.86 46.96 20.85
N PRO A 45 48.45 46.28 21.94
CA PRO A 45 47.64 46.89 22.98
C PRO A 45 48.49 47.84 23.86
N PRO A 46 47.89 48.91 24.41
CA PRO A 46 48.56 49.78 25.38
C PRO A 46 48.80 49.04 26.70
N THR A 47 49.97 49.27 27.28
CA THR A 47 50.43 48.68 28.53
C THR A 47 49.55 49.13 29.71
N LEU A 48 48.78 48.20 30.28
CA LEU A 48 48.01 48.41 31.50
C LEU A 48 48.93 48.37 32.75
N PRO A 49 48.70 49.22 33.76
CA PRO A 49 49.41 49.16 35.03
C PRO A 49 49.07 47.87 35.81
N ALA A 50 50.04 47.40 36.59
CA ALA A 50 49.97 46.12 37.30
C ALA A 50 48.79 46.05 38.29
N PRO A 51 48.05 44.92 38.35
CA PRO A 51 46.96 44.75 39.30
C PRO A 51 47.47 44.54 40.73
N PRO A 52 46.71 44.96 41.75
CA PRO A 52 47.04 44.72 43.15
C PRO A 52 47.04 43.22 43.51
N PRO A 53 47.80 42.80 44.53
CA PRO A 53 47.92 41.40 44.91
C PRO A 53 46.57 40.81 45.34
N LEU A 54 46.24 39.65 44.75
CA LEU A 54 45.03 38.89 45.06
C LEU A 54 45.06 38.32 46.49
N PRO A 55 43.91 38.30 47.20
CA PRO A 55 43.80 37.67 48.52
C PRO A 55 43.96 36.13 48.44
N PRO A 56 44.23 35.48 49.58
CA PRO A 56 44.60 34.06 49.64
C PRO A 56 43.50 33.17 49.03
N GLN A 57 43.93 32.28 48.13
CA GLN A 57 43.09 31.31 47.44
C GLN A 57 42.34 30.43 48.45
N LEU A 58 41.02 30.52 48.44
CA LEU A 58 40.15 29.51 49.04
C LEU A 58 40.48 28.15 48.42
N THR A 59 40.78 27.20 49.29
CA THR A 59 41.14 25.83 48.99
C THR A 59 40.16 25.19 48.01
N ARG A 60 40.77 24.58 47.00
CA ARG A 60 40.18 24.04 45.79
C ARG A 60 39.53 22.68 46.06
N ASP A 61 38.50 22.64 46.91
CA ASP A 61 37.54 21.53 46.93
C ASP A 61 36.40 21.85 45.95
N ALA A 62 36.79 22.11 44.70
CA ALA A 62 35.84 22.09 43.60
C ALA A 62 35.50 20.63 43.36
N VAL A 63 34.39 20.17 43.96
CA VAL A 63 33.66 19.00 43.46
C VAL A 63 33.43 19.25 41.98
N THR A 64 34.27 18.63 41.15
CA THR A 64 34.18 18.66 39.69
C THR A 64 32.90 17.92 39.31
N ARG A 65 31.75 18.59 39.44
CA ARG A 65 30.53 18.18 38.75
C ARG A 65 30.87 18.26 37.28
N SER A 66 31.15 17.09 36.69
CA SER A 66 31.14 16.91 35.24
C SER A 66 29.89 17.64 34.73
N PRO A 67 30.01 18.64 33.84
CA PRO A 67 28.84 19.29 33.28
C PRO A 67 27.92 18.19 32.76
N THR A 68 26.63 18.31 33.08
CA THR A 68 25.58 17.45 32.56
C THR A 68 25.49 17.69 31.06
N SER A 69 26.36 17.01 30.30
CA SER A 69 26.39 17.12 28.85
C SER A 69 25.15 16.44 28.29
N ASN A 70 24.35 17.18 27.55
CA ASN A 70 23.28 16.58 26.76
C ASN A 70 23.89 16.08 25.44
N VAL A 71 23.24 15.07 24.85
CA VAL A 71 23.66 14.51 23.58
C VAL A 71 22.57 14.73 22.55
N PHE A 72 22.95 15.18 21.37
CA PHE A 72 22.07 15.29 20.22
C PHE A 72 22.63 14.48 19.06
N ARG A 73 21.80 13.67 18.42
CA ARG A 73 22.18 12.82 17.28
C ARG A 73 21.27 13.08 16.11
N VAL A 74 21.87 13.07 14.92
CA VAL A 74 21.17 13.03 13.64
C VAL A 74 21.60 11.75 12.94
N ALA A 75 20.64 10.87 12.66
CA ALA A 75 20.88 9.55 12.09
C ALA A 75 20.23 9.41 10.72
N PHE A 76 20.90 8.69 9.83
CA PHE A 76 20.28 8.01 8.70
C PHE A 76 20.11 6.54 9.06
N ARG A 77 19.00 5.94 8.64
CA ARG A 77 18.62 4.58 8.96
C ARG A 77 18.32 3.80 7.69
N VAL A 78 18.79 2.57 7.64
CA VAL A 78 18.41 1.57 6.64
C VAL A 78 17.64 0.50 7.39
N LEU A 79 16.36 0.34 7.06
CA LEU A 79 15.45 -0.56 7.75
C LEU A 79 15.14 -1.75 6.86
N ASP A 80 15.21 -2.95 7.43
CA ASP A 80 14.56 -4.09 6.83
C ASP A 80 13.05 -3.91 6.99
N GLY A 81 12.30 -4.03 5.89
CA GLY A 81 10.88 -3.69 5.92
C GLY A 81 10.06 -4.70 6.74
N PRO A 82 8.96 -4.29 7.38
CA PRO A 82 8.05 -5.23 8.04
C PRO A 82 7.42 -6.20 7.04
N SER A 83 7.08 -7.42 7.49
CA SER A 83 6.29 -8.36 6.68
C SER A 83 4.88 -7.83 6.47
N VAL A 84 4.35 -8.02 5.26
CA VAL A 84 2.99 -7.69 4.88
C VAL A 84 2.31 -8.92 4.28
N SER A 85 1.20 -9.33 4.88
CA SER A 85 0.32 -10.36 4.32
C SER A 85 -0.90 -9.74 3.65
N PHE A 86 -1.21 -10.17 2.44
CA PHE A 86 -2.45 -9.85 1.72
C PHE A 86 -3.37 -11.06 1.75
N ALA A 87 -4.66 -10.87 2.02
CA ALA A 87 -5.65 -11.95 2.17
C ALA A 87 -6.99 -11.62 1.49
N ASN A 88 -7.80 -12.67 1.27
CA ASN A 88 -9.09 -12.65 0.57
C ASN A 88 -8.97 -12.13 -0.87
N LEU A 89 -7.95 -12.61 -1.57
CA LEU A 89 -7.58 -12.13 -2.90
C LEU A 89 -8.40 -12.85 -3.98
N GLY A 90 -8.66 -12.20 -5.11
CA GLY A 90 -9.27 -12.83 -6.30
C GLY A 90 -10.80 -12.68 -6.42
N ASP A 91 -11.41 -11.64 -5.87
CA ASP A 91 -12.86 -11.43 -5.88
C ASP A 91 -13.31 -10.32 -6.86
N LEU A 92 -13.69 -10.65 -8.09
CA LEU A 92 -14.13 -9.63 -9.05
C LEU A 92 -15.64 -9.35 -8.93
N PRO A 93 -16.08 -8.10 -9.14
CA PRO A 93 -17.51 -7.76 -9.10
C PRO A 93 -18.35 -8.63 -10.05
N PRO A 94 -19.51 -9.14 -9.61
CA PRO A 94 -20.37 -9.96 -10.45
C PRO A 94 -21.04 -9.13 -11.55
N SER A 95 -21.42 -9.80 -12.63
CA SER A 95 -22.38 -9.27 -13.60
C SER A 95 -23.72 -8.97 -12.93
N ALA A 96 -24.37 -7.86 -13.29
CA ALA A 96 -25.66 -7.45 -12.72
C ALA A 96 -26.84 -8.23 -13.33
N VAL A 97 -26.85 -9.55 -13.12
CA VAL A 97 -27.85 -10.48 -13.67
C VAL A 97 -29.18 -10.45 -12.91
N GLY A 98 -29.17 -10.02 -11.64
CA GLY A 98 -30.38 -9.89 -10.80
C GLY A 98 -31.11 -11.22 -10.55
N ALA A 99 -32.34 -11.13 -10.04
CA ALA A 99 -33.19 -12.31 -9.79
C ALA A 99 -33.74 -12.90 -11.10
N PRO A 100 -34.01 -14.22 -11.17
CA PRO A 100 -34.57 -14.85 -12.36
C PRO A 100 -36.03 -14.45 -12.60
N THR A 101 -36.72 -13.92 -11.59
CA THR A 101 -38.11 -13.48 -11.69
C THR A 101 -38.22 -11.97 -11.57
N GLY A 102 -39.31 -11.41 -12.11
CA GLY A 102 -39.62 -9.98 -12.03
C GLY A 102 -39.01 -9.14 -13.15
N ILE A 103 -39.54 -7.91 -13.28
CA ILE A 103 -39.19 -6.96 -14.34
C ILE A 103 -38.02 -6.09 -13.88
N MET A 104 -36.82 -6.38 -14.36
CA MET A 104 -35.61 -5.62 -14.03
C MET A 104 -34.62 -5.60 -15.19
N ASP A 105 -33.75 -4.59 -15.17
CA ASP A 105 -32.62 -4.52 -16.08
C ASP A 105 -31.58 -5.56 -15.68
N ARG A 106 -31.11 -6.34 -16.66
CA ARG A 106 -30.13 -7.40 -16.49
C ARG A 106 -28.98 -7.19 -17.45
N PHE A 107 -27.78 -7.14 -16.88
CA PHE A 107 -26.54 -6.94 -17.61
C PHE A 107 -25.72 -8.22 -17.53
N TYR A 108 -25.43 -8.75 -18.70
CA TYR A 108 -24.60 -9.94 -18.90
C TYR A 108 -23.29 -9.51 -19.54
N ALA A 109 -22.32 -10.42 -19.55
CA ALA A 109 -21.06 -10.18 -20.25
C ALA A 109 -21.22 -10.08 -21.77
N ASP A 110 -22.19 -10.80 -22.32
CA ASP A 110 -22.42 -11.00 -23.74
C ASP A 110 -23.74 -10.36 -24.23
N GLY A 111 -24.40 -9.58 -23.40
CA GLY A 111 -25.66 -8.95 -23.75
C GLY A 111 -26.34 -8.20 -22.61
N ARG A 112 -27.55 -7.74 -22.87
CA ARG A 112 -28.42 -7.14 -21.85
C ARG A 112 -29.87 -7.34 -22.21
N VAL A 113 -30.70 -7.42 -21.18
CA VAL A 113 -32.15 -7.44 -21.26
C VAL A 113 -32.65 -6.33 -20.35
N LEU A 114 -33.26 -5.30 -20.93
CA LEU A 114 -33.75 -4.15 -20.20
C LEU A 114 -35.28 -4.16 -20.16
N ARG A 115 -35.84 -3.30 -19.32
CA ARG A 115 -37.29 -3.07 -19.26
C ARG A 115 -37.86 -2.73 -20.63
N ASP A 116 -39.09 -3.16 -20.85
CA ASP A 116 -39.80 -2.88 -22.08
C ASP A 116 -39.99 -1.37 -22.28
N ALA A 117 -39.75 -0.92 -23.51
CA ALA A 117 -39.85 0.49 -23.90
C ALA A 117 -40.90 0.70 -25.00
N ARG A 118 -41.68 -0.32 -25.35
CA ARG A 118 -42.78 -0.20 -26.33
C ARG A 118 -43.85 0.77 -25.86
N ARG A 119 -44.47 1.44 -26.83
CA ARG A 119 -45.61 2.33 -26.63
C ARG A 119 -46.74 1.99 -27.60
N ASP A 120 -47.99 2.21 -27.19
CA ASP A 120 -49.16 2.14 -28.06
C ASP A 120 -49.20 3.32 -29.05
N ALA A 121 -50.24 3.37 -29.89
CA ALA A 121 -50.41 4.43 -30.89
C ALA A 121 -50.63 5.81 -30.26
N GLU A 122 -51.16 5.84 -29.03
CA GLU A 122 -51.40 7.03 -28.22
C GLU A 122 -50.15 7.47 -27.42
N GLY A 123 -49.06 6.70 -27.50
CA GLY A 123 -47.78 6.98 -26.84
C GLY A 123 -47.69 6.52 -25.39
N ASN A 124 -48.66 5.76 -24.87
CA ASN A 124 -48.61 5.19 -23.54
C ASN A 124 -47.72 3.93 -23.52
N PRO A 125 -47.00 3.64 -22.42
CA PRO A 125 -46.29 2.38 -22.27
C PRO A 125 -47.24 1.18 -22.41
N ILE A 126 -46.83 0.16 -23.16
CA ILE A 126 -47.61 -1.08 -23.26
C ILE A 126 -47.63 -1.76 -21.87
N PRO A 127 -48.80 -2.24 -21.38
CA PRO A 127 -48.86 -3.03 -20.16
C PRO A 127 -47.95 -4.26 -20.23
N ASP A 128 -47.42 -4.71 -19.09
CA ASP A 128 -46.55 -5.89 -19.07
C ASP A 128 -47.26 -7.14 -19.64
N ASP A 129 -46.80 -7.56 -20.82
CA ASP A 129 -47.27 -8.74 -21.56
C ASP A 129 -46.27 -9.90 -21.47
N GLY A 130 -45.23 -9.78 -20.64
CA GLY A 130 -44.16 -10.77 -20.51
C GLY A 130 -43.03 -10.60 -21.53
N PHE A 131 -43.04 -9.56 -22.36
CA PHE A 131 -42.01 -9.32 -23.38
C PHE A 131 -41.31 -7.96 -23.23
N THR A 132 -40.15 -7.83 -23.87
CA THR A 132 -39.38 -6.59 -23.98
C THR A 132 -38.85 -6.40 -25.40
N ASN A 133 -38.87 -5.16 -25.86
CA ASN A 133 -38.21 -4.75 -27.10
C ASN A 133 -36.82 -4.16 -26.88
N THR A 134 -36.28 -4.18 -25.65
CA THR A 134 -35.03 -3.51 -25.31
C THR A 134 -33.99 -4.51 -24.84
N TRP A 135 -33.31 -5.13 -25.80
CA TRP A 135 -32.31 -6.15 -25.55
C TRP A 135 -31.24 -6.17 -26.64
N ARG A 136 -30.10 -6.81 -26.37
CA ARG A 136 -29.08 -7.04 -27.39
C ARG A 136 -28.25 -8.26 -27.07
N TYR A 137 -27.71 -8.88 -28.11
CA TYR A 137 -26.76 -9.99 -28.01
C TYR A 137 -25.76 -9.92 -29.18
N SER A 138 -24.61 -10.57 -29.03
CA SER A 138 -23.45 -10.28 -29.89
C SER A 138 -23.00 -11.45 -30.76
N GLN A 139 -23.29 -12.70 -30.36
CA GLN A 139 -22.68 -13.89 -30.98
C GLN A 139 -23.73 -14.97 -31.31
N SER A 140 -23.50 -15.72 -32.39
CA SER A 140 -24.38 -16.83 -32.79
C SER A 140 -24.38 -17.99 -31.80
N SER A 141 -23.31 -18.14 -31.01
CA SER A 141 -23.21 -19.12 -29.91
C SER A 141 -24.21 -18.86 -28.77
N GLN A 142 -24.86 -17.68 -28.75
CA GLN A 142 -25.93 -17.37 -27.81
C GLN A 142 -27.30 -17.90 -28.27
N ILE A 143 -27.43 -18.35 -29.52
CA ILE A 143 -28.67 -18.97 -30.02
C ILE A 143 -28.65 -20.45 -29.62
N THR A 144 -29.66 -20.91 -28.87
CA THR A 144 -29.78 -22.33 -28.49
C THR A 144 -30.31 -23.17 -29.65
N ASP A 145 -30.18 -24.50 -29.56
CA ASP A 145 -30.69 -25.41 -30.59
C ASP A 145 -32.22 -25.30 -30.77
N GLU A 146 -32.94 -24.88 -29.72
CA GLU A 146 -34.39 -24.61 -29.74
C GLU A 146 -34.75 -23.21 -30.26
N GLY A 147 -33.76 -22.39 -30.67
CA GLY A 147 -33.98 -21.03 -31.15
C GLY A 147 -34.26 -20.01 -30.05
N ASN A 148 -33.81 -20.26 -28.81
CA ASN A 148 -33.86 -19.28 -27.72
C ASN A 148 -32.56 -18.49 -27.64
N ILE A 149 -32.52 -17.42 -26.82
CA ILE A 149 -31.30 -16.63 -26.60
C ILE A 149 -30.77 -16.88 -25.19
N ALA A 150 -29.51 -17.32 -25.10
CA ALA A 150 -28.77 -17.53 -23.87
C ALA A 150 -27.83 -16.35 -23.58
N PHE A 151 -27.92 -15.81 -22.36
CA PHE A 151 -27.01 -14.78 -21.85
C PHE A 151 -26.19 -15.31 -20.68
N ASN A 152 -24.95 -14.84 -20.58
CA ASN A 152 -23.99 -15.33 -19.61
C ASN A 152 -23.50 -14.21 -18.70
N GLY A 153 -23.74 -14.35 -17.40
CA GLY A 153 -23.15 -13.52 -16.36
C GLY A 153 -22.05 -14.27 -15.63
N PHE A 154 -21.02 -13.54 -15.23
CA PHE A 154 -19.86 -14.10 -14.53
C PHE A 154 -19.68 -13.43 -13.17
N GLN A 155 -19.23 -14.23 -12.21
CA GLN A 155 -18.77 -13.80 -10.91
C GLN A 155 -17.49 -14.57 -10.59
N VAL A 156 -16.47 -13.86 -10.12
CA VAL A 156 -15.22 -14.49 -9.67
C VAL A 156 -15.13 -14.26 -8.18
N SER A 157 -15.07 -15.32 -7.39
CA SER A 157 -14.99 -15.23 -5.93
C SER A 157 -13.70 -15.83 -5.40
N SER A 158 -13.16 -15.19 -4.36
CA SER A 158 -11.95 -15.64 -3.67
C SER A 158 -12.16 -17.03 -3.07
N MET A 159 -11.15 -17.89 -3.18
CA MET A 159 -11.08 -19.17 -2.47
C MET A 159 -10.27 -19.06 -1.17
N GLY A 160 -10.14 -17.85 -0.61
CA GLY A 160 -9.33 -17.58 0.59
C GLY A 160 -7.83 -17.46 0.28
N ALA A 161 -7.48 -17.13 -0.97
CA ALA A 161 -6.10 -16.92 -1.36
C ALA A 161 -5.45 -15.80 -0.53
N ALA A 162 -4.19 -16.03 -0.17
CA ALA A 162 -3.35 -15.10 0.58
C ALA A 162 -1.90 -15.19 0.09
N THR A 163 -1.16 -14.10 0.21
CA THR A 163 0.27 -14.01 -0.10
C THR A 163 0.96 -13.18 0.96
N GLU A 164 2.24 -13.44 1.20
CA GLU A 164 3.06 -12.72 2.17
C GLU A 164 4.32 -12.22 1.47
N THR A 165 4.68 -10.97 1.75
CA THR A 165 5.91 -10.36 1.22
C THR A 165 6.50 -9.44 2.27
N ASP A 166 7.83 -9.36 2.30
CA ASP A 166 8.51 -8.34 3.07
C ASP A 166 8.38 -6.98 2.36
N ALA A 167 8.20 -5.92 3.14
CA ALA A 167 8.36 -4.58 2.60
C ALA A 167 9.82 -4.39 2.14
N LYS A 168 10.00 -3.66 1.04
CA LYS A 168 11.34 -3.34 0.55
C LYS A 168 12.13 -2.59 1.61
N THR A 169 13.45 -2.80 1.61
CA THR A 169 14.38 -2.02 2.43
C THR A 169 14.10 -0.53 2.24
N SER A 170 13.85 0.16 3.34
CA SER A 170 13.53 1.58 3.36
C SER A 170 14.67 2.41 3.95
N MET A 171 14.70 3.68 3.57
CA MET A 171 15.64 4.65 4.12
C MET A 171 14.88 5.66 4.96
N GLY A 172 15.41 5.93 6.15
CA GLY A 172 14.80 6.86 7.09
C GLY A 172 15.82 7.82 7.67
N TRP A 173 15.30 8.82 8.38
CA TRP A 173 16.10 9.70 9.21
C TRP A 173 15.58 9.69 10.64
N GLU A 174 16.45 10.10 11.57
CA GLU A 174 16.13 10.22 12.97
C GLU A 174 16.87 11.35 13.64
N ILE A 175 16.20 11.99 14.59
CA ILE A 175 16.79 12.92 15.53
C ILE A 175 16.63 12.31 16.92
N VAL A 176 17.72 12.26 17.69
CA VAL A 176 17.72 11.73 19.06
C VAL A 176 18.31 12.75 20.00
N TYR A 177 17.63 13.00 21.11
CA TYR A 177 18.11 13.77 22.24
C TYR A 177 18.27 12.86 23.44
N GLU A 178 19.40 12.97 24.13
CA GLU A 178 19.65 12.27 25.39
C GLU A 178 19.96 13.27 26.50
N ARG A 179 19.25 13.11 27.61
CA ARG A 179 19.49 13.82 28.85
C ARG A 179 20.19 12.91 29.84
N ARG A 180 21.40 13.29 30.23
CA ARG A 180 22.15 12.60 31.29
C ARG A 180 21.57 12.93 32.66
N PHE A 181 21.37 11.90 33.50
CA PHE A 181 20.88 12.06 34.87
C PHE A 181 21.93 11.76 35.92
N GLY A 182 22.81 10.80 35.67
CA GLY A 182 23.83 10.43 36.64
C GLY A 182 24.97 9.63 36.02
N SER A 183 25.86 9.19 36.89
CA SER A 183 26.99 8.34 36.53
C SER A 183 27.15 7.20 37.52
N PHE A 184 27.59 6.06 37.01
CA PHE A 184 28.07 4.92 37.79
C PHE A 184 29.60 4.90 37.65
N GLY A 185 30.28 5.58 38.58
CA GLY A 185 31.72 5.85 38.46
C GLY A 185 32.04 6.86 37.35
N ASP A 186 33.27 6.83 36.86
CA ASP A 186 33.82 7.89 36.00
C ASP A 186 33.53 7.69 34.50
N ARG A 187 33.15 6.47 34.11
CA ARG A 187 33.06 6.07 32.69
C ARG A 187 31.67 5.65 32.24
N THR A 188 30.75 5.45 33.18
CA THR A 188 29.40 4.97 32.88
C THR A 188 28.38 6.02 33.24
N PHE A 189 27.50 6.34 32.31
CA PHE A 189 26.45 7.34 32.46
C PHE A 189 25.10 6.70 32.19
N TRP A 190 24.10 7.13 32.94
CA TRP A 190 22.71 6.78 32.65
C TRP A 190 21.90 8.04 32.43
N GLY A 191 20.87 7.90 31.60
CA GLY A 191 20.06 9.01 31.19
C GLY A 191 18.76 8.56 30.56
N LEU A 192 18.15 9.51 29.87
CA LEU A 192 16.90 9.35 29.16
C LEU A 192 17.09 9.70 27.70
N LEU A 193 16.61 8.83 26.84
CA LEU A 193 16.61 9.01 25.40
C LEU A 193 15.20 9.40 24.95
N VAL A 194 15.13 10.41 24.08
CA VAL A 194 13.95 10.76 23.30
C VAL A 194 14.35 10.83 21.83
N GLY A 195 13.72 10.02 20.99
CA GLY A 195 13.97 9.97 19.56
C GLY A 195 12.71 10.27 18.75
N ALA A 196 12.87 10.92 17.62
CA ALA A 196 11.82 11.10 16.62
C ALA A 196 12.40 10.90 15.23
N GLY A 197 11.68 10.22 14.34
CA GLY A 197 12.13 10.05 12.97
C GLY A 197 11.06 9.52 12.04
N MET A 198 11.43 9.33 10.79
CA MET A 198 10.52 8.97 9.70
C MET A 198 11.18 7.93 8.79
N ALA A 199 10.36 7.05 8.21
CA ALA A 199 10.73 6.19 7.10
C ALA A 199 9.50 5.88 6.21
N ASP A 200 9.76 5.36 5.01
CA ASP A 200 8.75 4.86 4.09
C ASP A 200 8.52 3.35 4.24
N ILE A 201 7.39 2.88 3.72
CA ILE A 201 7.02 1.46 3.62
C ILE A 201 6.54 1.22 2.20
N ASN A 202 7.03 0.15 1.58
CA ASN A 202 6.58 -0.28 0.28
C ASN A 202 6.66 -1.80 0.15
N ALA A 203 5.54 -2.48 0.39
CA ALA A 203 5.36 -3.91 0.16
C ALA A 203 4.51 -4.11 -1.11
N ARG A 204 4.97 -4.96 -2.02
CA ARG A 204 4.27 -5.27 -3.26
C ARG A 204 4.41 -6.74 -3.59
N SER A 205 3.30 -7.42 -3.78
CA SER A 205 3.25 -8.80 -4.28
C SER A 205 2.55 -8.86 -5.63
N MET A 206 3.10 -9.64 -6.54
CA MET A 206 2.54 -9.92 -7.86
C MET A 206 2.49 -11.44 -8.06
N GLU A 207 1.31 -12.02 -8.00
CA GLU A 207 1.15 -13.46 -8.12
C GLU A 207 -0.11 -13.81 -8.90
N THR A 208 -0.14 -15.04 -9.42
CA THR A 208 -1.35 -15.63 -10.00
C THR A 208 -1.95 -16.55 -8.96
N ILE A 209 -3.23 -16.34 -8.67
CA ILE A 209 -3.98 -17.12 -7.69
C ILE A 209 -5.15 -17.82 -8.37
N VAL A 210 -5.56 -18.95 -7.82
CA VAL A 210 -6.77 -19.67 -8.27
C VAL A 210 -7.97 -19.11 -7.53
N ALA A 211 -9.02 -18.79 -8.29
CA ALA A 211 -10.30 -18.31 -7.79
C ALA A 211 -11.45 -19.13 -8.39
N ARG A 212 -12.62 -19.02 -7.77
CA ARG A 212 -13.83 -19.68 -8.25
C ARG A 212 -14.51 -18.80 -9.27
N LEU A 213 -14.74 -19.33 -10.47
CA LEU A 213 -15.57 -18.71 -11.50
C LEU A 213 -16.98 -19.33 -11.47
N THR A 214 -17.97 -18.51 -11.17
CA THR A 214 -19.38 -18.86 -11.26
C THR A 214 -19.98 -18.24 -12.51
N ARG A 215 -20.47 -19.08 -13.43
CA ARG A 215 -21.20 -18.66 -14.63
C ARG A 215 -22.69 -18.89 -14.43
N THR A 216 -23.47 -17.83 -14.58
CA THR A 216 -24.93 -17.87 -14.62
C THR A 216 -25.39 -17.76 -16.07
N THR A 217 -26.14 -18.74 -16.56
CA THR A 217 -26.70 -18.74 -17.91
C THR A 217 -28.21 -18.59 -17.82
N ASP A 218 -28.73 -17.52 -18.41
CA ASP A 218 -30.16 -17.25 -18.52
C ASP A 218 -30.62 -17.45 -19.96
N VAL A 219 -31.61 -18.32 -20.15
CA VAL A 219 -32.21 -18.58 -21.45
C VAL A 219 -33.54 -17.84 -21.54
N TYR A 220 -33.74 -17.13 -22.64
CA TYR A 220 -34.92 -16.32 -22.91
C TYR A 220 -35.65 -16.80 -24.16
N SER A 221 -36.97 -16.85 -24.07
CA SER A 221 -37.83 -17.21 -25.20
C SER A 221 -38.03 -16.03 -26.15
N LEU A 222 -38.06 -16.32 -27.46
CA LEU A 222 -38.48 -15.39 -28.51
C LEU A 222 -39.98 -15.52 -28.85
N GLY A 223 -40.76 -16.23 -28.03
CA GLY A 223 -42.19 -16.44 -28.27
C GLY A 223 -42.51 -17.18 -29.57
N GLY A 224 -41.56 -18.00 -30.07
CA GLY A 224 -41.68 -18.71 -31.35
C GLY A 224 -41.18 -17.93 -32.58
N ALA A 225 -40.70 -16.69 -32.41
CA ALA A 225 -40.04 -15.96 -33.49
C ALA A 225 -38.68 -16.59 -33.83
N THR A 226 -38.25 -16.43 -35.09
CA THR A 226 -36.91 -16.85 -35.52
C THR A 226 -35.86 -15.91 -34.91
N PRO A 227 -34.76 -16.43 -34.33
CA PRO A 227 -33.64 -15.61 -33.86
C PRO A 227 -33.14 -14.65 -34.94
N PRO A 228 -33.07 -13.33 -34.68
CA PRO A 228 -32.46 -12.39 -35.61
C PRO A 228 -30.97 -12.67 -35.73
N ALA A 229 -30.29 -12.31 -36.83
CA ALA A 229 -28.86 -12.59 -36.97
C ALA A 229 -27.99 -11.72 -36.02
N PRO A 230 -26.88 -12.26 -35.45
CA PRO A 230 -25.97 -11.49 -34.62
C PRO A 230 -25.00 -10.63 -35.46
N PRO A 231 -24.50 -9.50 -34.91
CA PRO A 231 -24.92 -8.89 -33.65
C PRO A 231 -26.31 -8.26 -33.80
N TYR A 232 -27.16 -8.40 -32.79
CA TYR A 232 -28.52 -7.85 -32.79
C TYR A 232 -28.70 -6.86 -31.66
N THR A 233 -29.36 -5.74 -31.94
CA THR A 233 -29.77 -4.74 -30.96
C THR A 233 -31.20 -4.33 -31.24
N ALA A 234 -32.04 -4.51 -30.23
CA ALA A 234 -33.43 -4.05 -30.22
C ALA A 234 -33.54 -2.71 -29.45
N PRO A 235 -34.48 -1.83 -29.84
CA PRO A 235 -35.37 -1.97 -30.99
C PRO A 235 -34.62 -1.85 -32.32
N SER A 236 -35.18 -2.43 -33.39
CA SER A 236 -34.63 -2.43 -34.74
C SER A 236 -35.70 -2.06 -35.76
N SER A 237 -35.32 -1.34 -36.82
CA SER A 237 -36.22 -1.00 -37.92
C SER A 237 -35.55 -1.19 -39.28
N ALA A 238 -36.37 -1.35 -40.31
CA ALA A 238 -35.94 -1.41 -41.70
C ALA A 238 -36.76 -0.44 -42.55
N ILE A 239 -36.21 0.00 -43.68
CA ILE A 239 -36.97 0.77 -44.66
C ILE A 239 -37.51 -0.20 -45.71
N VAL A 240 -38.83 -0.30 -45.81
CA VAL A 240 -39.52 -1.10 -46.83
C VAL A 240 -40.40 -0.14 -47.64
N ASP A 241 -40.18 -0.07 -48.95
CA ASP A 241 -40.91 0.81 -49.87
C ASP A 241 -40.92 2.31 -49.47
N GLY A 242 -39.86 2.75 -48.80
CA GLY A 242 -39.70 4.14 -48.34
C GLY A 242 -40.31 4.44 -46.96
N GLU A 243 -40.93 3.45 -46.32
CA GLU A 243 -41.49 3.57 -44.97
C GLU A 243 -40.61 2.86 -43.93
N VAL A 244 -40.49 3.45 -42.74
CA VAL A 244 -39.79 2.84 -41.61
C VAL A 244 -40.72 1.83 -40.96
N VAL A 245 -40.39 0.55 -41.10
CA VAL A 245 -41.10 -0.58 -40.51
C VAL A 245 -40.33 -1.09 -39.30
N ASP A 246 -41.02 -1.30 -38.18
CA ASP A 246 -40.45 -1.96 -37.01
C ASP A 246 -40.18 -3.43 -37.32
N THR A 247 -38.93 -3.85 -37.18
CA THR A 247 -38.50 -5.25 -37.37
C THR A 247 -38.04 -5.87 -36.06
N THR A 248 -38.42 -5.28 -34.92
CA THR A 248 -37.98 -5.73 -33.61
C THR A 248 -38.53 -7.10 -33.29
N VAL A 249 -37.62 -8.04 -32.99
CA VAL A 249 -37.99 -9.33 -32.42
C VAL A 249 -38.10 -9.14 -30.92
N LEU A 250 -39.25 -9.51 -30.35
CA LEU A 250 -39.48 -9.43 -28.92
C LEU A 250 -38.78 -10.58 -28.18
N LEU A 251 -38.25 -10.26 -27.02
CA LEU A 251 -37.67 -11.24 -26.11
C LEU A 251 -38.56 -11.34 -24.87
N GLY A 252 -38.70 -12.53 -24.28
CA GLY A 252 -39.29 -12.64 -22.95
C GLY A 252 -38.60 -11.70 -21.96
N ASN A 253 -39.34 -11.07 -21.05
CA ASN A 253 -38.77 -10.14 -20.07
C ASN A 253 -38.20 -10.85 -18.82
N GLN A 254 -38.36 -12.17 -18.76
CA GLN A 254 -37.82 -13.06 -17.75
C GLN A 254 -37.23 -14.32 -18.41
N PRO A 255 -36.14 -14.88 -17.85
CA PRO A 255 -35.60 -16.14 -18.33
C PRO A 255 -36.59 -17.27 -18.13
N ILE A 256 -36.70 -18.14 -19.13
CA ILE A 256 -37.46 -19.40 -19.05
C ILE A 256 -36.71 -20.46 -18.23
N SER A 257 -35.37 -20.34 -18.17
CA SER A 257 -34.53 -21.18 -17.33
C SER A 257 -33.25 -20.46 -16.95
N ARG A 258 -32.76 -20.71 -15.74
CA ARG A 258 -31.45 -20.28 -15.25
C ARG A 258 -30.63 -21.50 -14.85
N THR A 259 -29.38 -21.54 -15.28
CA THR A 259 -28.40 -22.53 -14.82
C THR A 259 -27.17 -21.85 -14.26
N THR A 260 -26.56 -22.46 -13.25
CA THR A 260 -25.32 -21.97 -12.65
C THR A 260 -24.28 -23.07 -12.70
N THR A 261 -23.09 -22.74 -13.19
CA THR A 261 -21.94 -23.64 -13.23
C THR A 261 -20.78 -23.02 -12.50
N GLU A 262 -20.01 -23.84 -11.79
CA GLU A 262 -18.79 -23.43 -11.11
C GLU A 262 -17.59 -24.07 -11.79
N SER A 263 -16.51 -23.31 -11.90
CA SER A 263 -15.22 -23.75 -12.42
C SER A 263 -14.11 -22.96 -11.72
N GLU A 264 -12.86 -23.32 -11.97
CA GLU A 264 -11.70 -22.57 -11.47
C GLU A 264 -11.19 -21.64 -12.56
N THR A 265 -10.71 -20.47 -12.16
CA THR A 265 -10.02 -19.52 -13.04
C THR A 265 -8.80 -18.95 -12.35
N GLU A 266 -7.82 -18.55 -13.15
CA GLU A 266 -6.67 -17.82 -12.66
C GLU A 266 -6.96 -16.31 -12.61
N VAL A 267 -6.58 -15.69 -11.49
CA VAL A 267 -6.59 -14.25 -11.31
C VAL A 267 -5.14 -13.81 -11.13
N VAL A 268 -4.68 -12.90 -11.98
CA VAL A 268 -3.37 -12.25 -11.80
C VAL A 268 -3.57 -11.02 -10.95
N GLY A 269 -2.90 -10.97 -9.81
CA GLY A 269 -2.98 -9.87 -8.85
C GLY A 269 -1.70 -9.05 -8.75
N ASP A 270 -1.87 -7.78 -8.44
CA ASP A 270 -0.84 -6.82 -8.04
C ASP A 270 -1.38 -6.08 -6.80
N TRP A 271 -0.87 -6.48 -5.64
CA TRP A 271 -1.27 -5.95 -4.34
C TRP A 271 -0.12 -5.15 -3.75
N GLN A 272 -0.39 -3.90 -3.39
CA GLN A 272 0.65 -3.00 -2.90
C GLN A 272 0.16 -2.25 -1.66
N LEU A 273 0.92 -2.36 -0.57
CA LEU A 273 0.81 -1.50 0.60
C LEU A 273 2.00 -0.54 0.60
N LYS A 274 1.73 0.74 0.36
CA LYS A 274 2.76 1.79 0.41
C LYS A 274 2.38 2.84 1.44
N GLY A 275 3.36 3.55 1.98
CA GLY A 275 3.10 4.59 2.95
C GLY A 275 4.36 5.17 3.56
N ALA A 276 4.15 5.95 4.61
CA ALA A 276 5.21 6.43 5.48
C ALA A 276 4.76 6.38 6.93
N TYR A 277 5.73 6.37 7.84
CA TYR A 277 5.44 6.41 9.26
C TYR A 277 6.41 7.32 10.00
N TYR A 278 5.90 7.94 11.05
CA TYR A 278 6.64 8.76 11.99
C TYR A 278 6.75 8.02 13.31
N THR A 279 7.96 7.79 13.80
CA THR A 279 8.22 7.08 15.06
C THR A 279 8.70 8.05 16.12
N PHE A 280 8.12 7.96 17.31
CA PHE A 280 8.59 8.58 18.54
C PHE A 280 9.05 7.47 19.48
N ARG A 281 10.20 7.62 20.11
CA ARG A 281 10.75 6.63 21.03
C ARG A 281 11.28 7.27 22.29
N PHE A 282 11.11 6.57 23.40
CA PHE A 282 11.45 7.07 24.73
C PHE A 282 11.92 5.91 25.61
N GLY A 283 13.07 6.06 26.24
CA GLY A 283 13.56 5.02 27.14
C GLY A 283 14.82 5.40 27.92
N PRO A 284 15.12 4.66 29.00
CA PRO A 284 16.41 4.75 29.65
C PRO A 284 17.55 4.42 28.68
N THR A 285 18.71 5.01 28.93
CA THR A 285 19.94 4.74 28.19
C THR A 285 21.10 4.60 29.15
N LEU A 286 22.00 3.67 28.81
CA LEU A 286 23.27 3.44 29.49
C LEU A 286 24.39 3.68 28.48
N ARG A 287 25.37 4.49 28.86
CA ARG A 287 26.51 4.85 28.02
C ARG A 287 27.81 4.59 28.76
N VAL A 288 28.75 3.90 28.12
CA VAL A 288 30.04 3.49 28.68
C VAL A 288 31.18 4.00 27.80
N HIS A 289 32.05 4.83 28.35
CA HIS A 289 33.28 5.26 27.70
C HIS A 289 34.38 4.20 27.87
N LEU A 290 34.71 3.49 26.80
CA LEU A 290 35.81 2.52 26.82
C LEU A 290 37.17 3.22 26.69
N ALA A 291 37.21 4.33 25.96
CA ALA A 291 38.39 5.17 25.77
C ALA A 291 37.99 6.66 25.71
N ASN A 292 38.98 7.55 25.72
CA ASN A 292 38.75 9.01 25.68
C ASN A 292 37.92 9.48 24.48
N ARG A 293 37.90 8.71 23.39
CA ARG A 293 37.17 9.03 22.16
C ARG A 293 36.18 7.95 21.73
N PHE A 294 36.02 6.89 22.51
CA PHE A 294 35.15 5.77 22.12
C PHE A 294 34.15 5.48 23.22
N ALA A 295 32.88 5.46 22.86
CA ALA A 295 31.79 5.12 23.77
C ALA A 295 30.86 4.08 23.14
N LEU A 296 30.31 3.22 23.99
CA LEU A 296 29.19 2.35 23.64
C LEU A 296 27.95 2.85 24.37
N GLN A 297 26.80 2.76 23.72
CA GLN A 297 25.51 3.10 24.31
C GLN A 297 24.51 1.98 24.04
N ALA A 298 23.67 1.71 25.02
CA ALA A 298 22.54 0.80 24.93
C ALA A 298 21.30 1.49 25.48
N SER A 299 20.16 1.34 24.79
CA SER A 299 18.88 1.90 25.23
C SER A 299 17.76 0.88 24.97
N VAL A 300 16.77 0.88 25.85
CA VAL A 300 15.54 0.10 25.69
C VAL A 300 14.38 0.97 26.13
N GLY A 301 13.20 0.80 25.53
CA GLY A 301 12.05 1.61 25.92
C GLY A 301 10.81 1.37 25.09
N GLY A 302 9.86 2.28 25.23
CA GLY A 302 8.64 2.31 24.45
C GLY A 302 8.76 3.20 23.22
N SER A 303 7.97 2.90 22.21
CA SER A 303 7.83 3.70 21.01
C SER A 303 6.37 3.80 20.58
N ALA A 304 6.04 4.89 19.90
CA ALA A 304 4.75 5.11 19.26
C ALA A 304 5.02 5.54 17.83
N SER A 305 4.35 4.92 16.86
CA SER A 305 4.48 5.23 15.45
C SER A 305 3.14 5.59 14.83
N TYR A 306 3.10 6.69 14.09
CA TYR A 306 1.94 7.10 13.30
C TYR A 306 2.14 6.68 11.85
N TYR A 307 1.31 5.76 11.37
CA TYR A 307 1.34 5.22 10.02
C TYR A 307 0.33 5.96 9.15
N GLY A 308 0.71 6.30 7.92
CA GLY A 308 -0.19 6.68 6.85
C GLY A 308 0.08 5.79 5.64
N THR A 309 -0.90 4.95 5.26
CA THR A 309 -0.73 3.94 4.21
C THR A 309 -1.85 4.01 3.16
N GLU A 310 -1.48 3.69 1.93
CA GLU A 310 -2.37 3.43 0.80
C GLU A 310 -2.25 1.95 0.46
N PHE A 311 -3.37 1.23 0.52
CA PHE A 311 -3.48 -0.15 0.05
C PHE A 311 -4.14 -0.14 -1.33
N ARG A 312 -3.42 -0.61 -2.35
CA ARG A 312 -3.89 -0.70 -3.72
C ARG A 312 -4.03 -2.14 -4.15
N VAL A 313 -5.16 -2.45 -4.78
CA VAL A 313 -5.46 -3.76 -5.35
C VAL A 313 -5.70 -3.63 -6.85
N ARG A 314 -5.00 -4.44 -7.63
CA ARG A 314 -5.28 -4.63 -9.05
C ARG A 314 -5.36 -6.12 -9.32
N GLU A 315 -6.51 -6.57 -9.77
CA GLU A 315 -6.74 -7.98 -10.09
C GLU A 315 -7.32 -8.08 -11.49
N ARG A 316 -6.83 -9.03 -12.27
CA ARG A 316 -7.29 -9.27 -13.64
C ARG A 316 -7.54 -10.75 -13.87
N VAL A 317 -8.59 -11.04 -14.62
CA VAL A 317 -8.88 -12.37 -15.14
C VAL A 317 -8.70 -12.32 -16.65
N ALA A 318 -7.88 -13.22 -17.17
CA ALA A 318 -7.68 -13.34 -18.61
C ALA A 318 -8.97 -13.81 -19.27
N ALA A 319 -9.21 -13.36 -20.51
CA ALA A 319 -10.31 -13.89 -21.30
C ALA A 319 -10.11 -15.40 -21.51
N GLN A 320 -11.12 -16.19 -21.19
CA GLN A 320 -11.18 -17.62 -21.49
C GLN A 320 -12.30 -17.88 -22.51
N ALA A 321 -12.39 -19.10 -23.03
CA ALA A 321 -13.45 -19.45 -23.97
C ALA A 321 -14.83 -19.14 -23.37
N ASN A 322 -15.50 -18.12 -23.90
CA ASN A 322 -16.79 -17.59 -23.45
C ASN A 322 -16.78 -16.82 -22.11
N VAL A 323 -15.62 -16.45 -21.55
CA VAL A 323 -15.50 -15.60 -20.35
C VAL A 323 -14.81 -14.30 -20.75
N PRO A 324 -15.42 -13.12 -20.58
CA PRO A 324 -14.76 -11.86 -20.91
C PRO A 324 -13.57 -11.61 -19.97
N ALA A 325 -12.58 -10.86 -20.45
CA ALA A 325 -11.55 -10.34 -19.55
C ALA A 325 -12.22 -9.43 -18.50
N GLY A 326 -11.79 -9.58 -17.25
CA GLY A 326 -12.26 -8.77 -16.13
C GLY A 326 -11.09 -8.08 -15.45
N GLN A 327 -11.32 -6.85 -14.98
CA GLN A 327 -10.35 -6.13 -14.16
C GLN A 327 -11.04 -5.47 -12.99
N PHE A 328 -10.42 -5.58 -11.81
CA PHE A 328 -10.77 -4.86 -10.61
C PHE A 328 -9.59 -3.98 -10.20
N VAL A 329 -9.85 -2.71 -9.95
CA VAL A 329 -8.87 -1.75 -9.43
C VAL A 329 -9.55 -0.95 -8.34
N ASP A 330 -8.97 -0.95 -7.16
CA ASP A 330 -9.47 -0.19 -6.03
C ASP A 330 -8.32 0.14 -5.07
N ASP A 331 -8.52 1.16 -4.25
CA ASP A 331 -7.56 1.59 -3.25
C ASP A 331 -8.25 2.11 -1.99
N SER A 332 -7.53 2.07 -0.87
CA SER A 332 -7.93 2.81 0.32
C SER A 332 -6.74 3.46 0.97
N GLU A 333 -7.01 4.54 1.69
CA GLU A 333 -6.07 5.21 2.56
C GLU A 333 -6.48 5.02 4.01
N LYS A 334 -5.50 4.79 4.89
CA LYS A 334 -5.74 4.66 6.32
C LYS A 334 -4.55 5.20 7.09
N SER A 335 -4.83 5.83 8.22
CA SER A 335 -3.82 6.19 9.20
C SER A 335 -4.14 5.64 10.58
N ALA A 336 -3.11 5.31 11.34
CA ALA A 336 -3.26 4.77 12.68
C ALA A 336 -2.02 5.03 13.54
N TRP A 337 -2.25 5.14 14.84
CA TRP A 337 -1.19 5.07 15.84
C TRP A 337 -0.95 3.61 16.25
N MET A 338 0.31 3.23 16.37
CA MET A 338 0.73 1.93 16.89
C MET A 338 1.74 2.14 18.01
N THR A 339 1.65 1.34 19.06
CA THR A 339 2.66 1.28 20.11
C THR A 339 3.57 0.09 19.89
N SER A 340 4.83 0.27 20.23
CA SER A 340 5.89 -0.72 20.10
C SER A 340 6.90 -0.56 21.24
N PHE A 341 7.85 -1.48 21.31
CA PHE A 341 9.05 -1.34 22.13
C PHE A 341 10.27 -1.29 21.23
N PHE A 342 11.36 -0.73 21.73
CA PHE A 342 12.62 -0.70 21.02
C PHE A 342 13.79 -1.12 21.91
N ALA A 343 14.84 -1.61 21.25
CA ALA A 343 16.16 -1.81 21.82
C ALA A 343 17.21 -1.27 20.83
N GLU A 344 18.15 -0.47 21.32
CA GLU A 344 19.18 0.17 20.52
C GLU A 344 20.56 -0.12 21.10
N ALA A 345 21.53 -0.41 20.23
CA ALA A 345 22.95 -0.46 20.58
C ALA A 345 23.75 0.41 19.61
N THR A 346 24.59 1.30 20.13
CA THR A 346 25.37 2.26 19.36
C THR A 346 26.83 2.29 19.80
N ALA A 347 27.71 2.46 18.82
CA ALA A 347 29.12 2.76 19.01
C ALA A 347 29.42 4.16 18.48
N GLU A 348 30.05 4.97 19.32
CA GLU A 348 30.37 6.36 19.02
C GLU A 348 31.88 6.58 18.99
N TYR A 349 32.34 7.40 18.03
CA TYR A 349 33.71 7.87 17.95
C TYR A 349 33.77 9.40 17.92
N TRP A 350 34.46 9.98 18.89
CA TRP A 350 34.57 11.43 19.09
C TRP A 350 35.76 12.00 18.33
N ILE A 351 35.47 12.87 17.35
CA ILE A 351 36.47 13.57 16.54
C ILE A 351 37.00 14.77 17.32
N THR A 352 36.09 15.53 17.93
CA THR A 352 36.38 16.68 18.79
C THR A 352 35.79 16.49 20.18
N ARG A 353 35.89 17.50 21.05
CA ARG A 353 35.24 17.47 22.37
C ARG A 353 33.71 17.55 22.30
N GLY A 354 33.16 18.05 21.20
CA GLY A 354 31.71 18.30 21.05
C GLY A 354 31.08 17.63 19.85
N THR A 355 31.85 16.92 19.01
CA THR A 355 31.36 16.33 17.77
C THR A 355 32.00 14.97 17.52
N GLY A 356 31.19 14.02 17.09
CA GLY A 356 31.61 12.68 16.71
C GLY A 356 30.72 12.07 15.64
N ILE A 357 31.03 10.82 15.32
CA ILE A 357 30.24 9.95 14.46
C ILE A 357 29.74 8.76 15.27
N PHE A 358 28.67 8.13 14.83
CA PHE A 358 28.21 6.88 15.42
C PHE A 358 27.69 5.91 14.38
N VAL A 359 27.69 4.63 14.75
CA VAL A 359 27.03 3.52 14.06
C VAL A 359 26.23 2.73 15.10
N GLY A 360 25.08 2.21 14.73
CA GLY A 360 24.28 1.41 15.64
C GLY A 360 23.28 0.51 14.95
N ALA A 361 22.65 -0.32 15.77
CA ALA A 361 21.52 -1.16 15.40
C ALA A 361 20.33 -0.80 16.30
N LEU A 362 19.15 -0.74 15.69
CA LEU A 362 17.87 -0.51 16.34
C LEU A 362 16.97 -1.71 16.04
N TYR A 363 16.47 -2.34 17.08
CA TYR A 363 15.41 -3.32 17.03
C TYR A 363 14.10 -2.65 17.48
N THR A 364 13.03 -2.87 16.72
CA THR A 364 11.68 -2.46 17.09
C THR A 364 10.75 -3.66 16.99
N GLY A 365 9.92 -3.89 17.99
CA GLY A 365 8.88 -4.91 17.98
C GLY A 365 7.55 -4.34 18.43
N GLY A 366 6.45 -4.70 17.76
CA GLY A 366 5.15 -4.09 18.02
C GLY A 366 3.96 -4.94 17.60
N GLY A 367 2.77 -4.34 17.72
CA GLY A 367 1.51 -4.96 17.31
C GLY A 367 1.30 -4.97 15.80
N ASP A 368 0.14 -5.49 15.38
CA ASP A 368 -0.24 -5.61 13.98
C ASP A 368 -1.11 -4.42 13.53
N TYR A 369 -1.00 -4.09 12.24
CA TYR A 369 -1.87 -3.11 11.58
C TYR A 369 -2.57 -3.75 10.40
N SER A 370 -3.87 -3.51 10.25
CA SER A 370 -4.65 -4.03 9.14
C SER A 370 -5.41 -2.93 8.41
N GLN A 371 -5.50 -3.07 7.09
CA GLN A 371 -6.23 -2.20 6.19
C GLN A 371 -6.98 -3.05 5.17
N SER A 372 -8.19 -2.63 4.80
CA SER A 372 -9.03 -3.39 3.88
C SER A 372 -9.50 -2.53 2.71
N VAL A 373 -9.72 -3.18 1.57
CA VAL A 373 -10.28 -2.64 0.32
C VAL A 373 -11.30 -3.65 -0.18
N GLY A 374 -12.59 -3.33 -0.02
CA GLY A 374 -13.66 -4.32 -0.17
C GLY A 374 -13.41 -5.55 0.73
N PRO A 375 -13.41 -6.78 0.18
CA PRO A 375 -13.12 -7.99 0.95
C PRO A 375 -11.61 -8.22 1.20
N ARG A 376 -10.71 -7.56 0.46
CA ARG A 376 -9.26 -7.75 0.59
C ARG A 376 -8.76 -7.12 1.87
N THR A 377 -7.77 -7.76 2.49
CA THR A 377 -7.10 -7.22 3.67
C THR A 377 -5.59 -7.28 3.49
N ALA A 378 -4.91 -6.15 3.72
CA ALA A 378 -3.48 -6.08 3.95
C ALA A 378 -3.22 -6.02 5.46
N ARG A 379 -2.31 -6.86 5.97
CA ARG A 379 -1.85 -6.83 7.36
C ARG A 379 -0.35 -6.60 7.40
N LEU A 380 0.06 -5.52 8.06
CA LEU A 380 1.43 -5.20 8.37
C LEU A 380 1.78 -5.84 9.72
N ASN A 381 2.69 -6.80 9.68
CA ASN A 381 3.22 -7.46 10.88
C ASN A 381 4.52 -6.76 11.30
N GLN A 382 4.50 -6.16 12.48
CA GLN A 382 5.61 -5.41 13.05
C GLN A 382 6.42 -6.24 14.06
N GLY A 383 6.27 -7.57 14.01
CA GLY A 383 6.76 -8.50 15.03
C GLY A 383 8.25 -8.36 15.34
N SER A 384 9.07 -8.03 14.33
CA SER A 384 10.46 -7.64 14.53
C SER A 384 10.99 -6.89 13.31
N THR A 385 11.39 -5.64 13.50
CA THR A 385 12.08 -4.83 12.49
C THR A 385 13.47 -4.50 13.00
N VAL A 386 14.49 -4.74 12.19
CA VAL A 386 15.88 -4.34 12.48
C VAL A 386 16.29 -3.23 11.54
N ALA A 387 16.91 -2.19 12.10
CA ALA A 387 17.49 -1.10 11.36
C ALA A 387 18.96 -0.92 11.70
N LEU A 388 19.77 -0.66 10.68
CA LEU A 388 21.12 -0.15 10.84
C LEU A 388 21.08 1.37 10.74
N GLN A 389 21.84 2.05 11.59
CA GLN A 389 21.84 3.50 11.65
C GLN A 389 23.25 4.05 11.79
N GLY A 390 23.46 5.25 11.25
CA GLY A 390 24.70 5.98 11.41
C GLY A 390 24.52 7.47 11.19
N GLY A 391 25.43 8.27 11.73
CA GLY A 391 25.35 9.71 11.57
C GLY A 391 26.26 10.48 12.50
N LEU A 392 25.82 11.69 12.85
CA LEU A 392 26.59 12.65 13.65
C LEU A 392 26.05 12.72 15.07
N VAL A 393 26.96 12.88 16.03
CA VAL A 393 26.65 13.06 17.44
C VAL A 393 27.30 14.35 17.96
N PHE A 394 26.55 15.11 18.77
CA PHE A 394 26.96 16.39 19.33
C PHE A 394 26.78 16.39 20.86
N HIS A 395 27.75 16.98 21.57
CA HIS A 395 27.70 17.22 23.02
C HIS A 395 27.63 18.72 23.30
N PHE A 396 26.79 19.11 24.26
CA PHE A 396 26.65 20.51 24.72
C PHE A 396 26.28 20.59 26.20
#